data_AF-E6XLD9-F1
#
_entry.id   AF-E6XLD9-F1
#
_cell.length_a   1.000
_cell.length_b   1.000
_cell.length_c   1.000
_cell.angle_alpha   90.00
_cell.angle_beta   90.00
_cell.angle_gamma   90.00
#
_symmetry.space_group_name_H-M   'P 1'
#
loop_
_entity.id
_entity.type
_entity.pdbx_description
1 polymer ?
#
loop_
_entity_poly.entity_id
_entity_poly.type
_entity_poly.pdbx_seq_one_letter_code
_entity_poly.pdbx_strand_id
1 'polypeptide(L)' 'MQIIPYDGGTSIVDRNDKPELQCNNCNKPFWYDEFPSIFIQCPHCRGELRRVTPEEPFRHR' A
#
# COMPACT_ATOMS: atom_id res chain seq x y z
N MET A 1 -4.72 15.82 2.93
CA MET A 1 -4.64 15.26 1.55
C MET A 1 -3.20 15.08 1.09
N GLN A 2 -2.82 13.86 0.72
CA GLN A 2 -1.53 13.52 0.11
C GLN A 2 -1.74 12.75 -1.20
N ILE A 3 -0.78 12.87 -2.11
CA ILE A 3 -0.73 12.16 -3.40
C ILE A 3 0.45 11.20 -3.36
N ILE A 4 0.18 9.90 -3.46
CA ILE A 4 1.20 8.84 -3.36
C ILE A 4 1.34 8.15 -4.72
N PRO A 5 2.43 8.40 -5.47
CA PRO A 5 2.71 7.68 -6.70
C PRO A 5 3.26 6.27 -6.40
N TYR A 6 2.81 5.29 -7.17
CA TYR A 6 3.27 3.90 -7.11
C TYR A 6 3.32 3.29 -8.52
N ASP A 7 4.01 2.16 -8.66
CA ASP A 7 4.14 1.43 -9.93
C ASP A 7 2.79 0.80 -10.35
N GLY A 8 1.96 1.57 -11.04
CA GLY A 8 0.58 1.19 -11.39
C GLY A 8 -0.44 2.32 -11.23
N GLY A 9 -0.04 3.48 -10.71
CA GLY A 9 -0.89 4.67 -10.68
C GLY A 9 -0.60 5.63 -9.54
N THR A 10 -1.65 6.23 -8.99
CA THR A 10 -1.56 7.23 -7.93
C THR A 10 -2.72 7.06 -6.95
N SER A 11 -2.41 7.06 -5.64
CA SER A 11 -3.42 7.07 -4.58
C SER A 11 -3.56 8.49 -4.03
N ILE A 12 -4.79 8.97 -3.93
CA ILE A 12 -5.14 10.26 -3.31
C ILE A 12 -5.85 9.94 -2.01
N VAL A 13 -5.27 10.33 -0.88
CA VAL A 13 -5.81 9.98 0.45
C VAL A 13 -5.81 11.20 1.36
N ASP A 14 -6.75 11.24 2.30
CA ASP A 14 -6.84 12.30 3.31
C ASP A 14 -6.20 11.91 4.65
N ARG A 15 -4.91 11.54 4.57
CA ARG A 15 -4.05 11.26 5.73
C ARG A 15 -2.65 11.79 5.44
N ASN A 16 -1.76 11.86 6.43
CA ASN A 16 -0.39 12.40 6.26
C ASN A 16 0.72 11.42 6.65
N ASP A 17 0.36 10.28 7.23
CA ASP A 17 1.28 9.19 7.56
C ASP A 17 1.60 8.33 6.32
N LYS A 18 2.71 7.60 6.40
CA LYS A 18 3.23 6.79 5.29
C LYS A 18 2.53 5.43 5.23
N PRO A 19 2.31 4.88 4.03
CA PRO A 19 1.77 3.53 3.88
C PRO A 19 2.75 2.50 4.43
N GLU A 20 2.23 1.54 5.17
CA GLU A 20 2.98 0.46 5.81
C GLU A 20 2.98 -0.82 4.96
N LEU A 21 2.06 -0.88 4.00
CA LEU A 21 1.79 -2.04 3.16
C LEU A 21 1.82 -1.64 1.68
N GLN A 22 2.30 -2.55 0.84
CA GLN A 22 2.23 -2.42 -0.61
C GLN A 22 1.79 -3.75 -1.22
N CYS A 23 0.89 -3.73 -2.20
CA CYS A 23 0.52 -4.96 -2.90
C CYS A 23 1.65 -5.46 -3.81
N ASN A 24 1.97 -6.75 -3.77
CA ASN A 24 2.98 -7.36 -4.64
C ASN A 24 2.59 -7.40 -6.13
N ASN A 25 1.30 -7.28 -6.45
CA ASN A 25 0.79 -7.41 -7.82
C ASN A 25 0.51 -6.04 -8.47
N CYS A 26 -0.25 -5.17 -7.79
CA CYS A 26 -0.62 -3.85 -8.35
C CYS A 26 0.14 -2.66 -7.73
N ASN A 27 1.09 -2.93 -6.81
CA ASN A 27 1.90 -1.95 -6.08
C ASN A 27 1.11 -0.85 -5.34
N LYS A 28 -0.20 -0.99 -5.20
CA LYS A 28 -1.04 0.00 -4.51
C LYS A 28 -0.66 0.06 -3.02
N PRO A 29 -0.50 1.28 -2.44
CA PRO A 29 -0.24 1.48 -1.02
C PRO A 29 -1.48 1.18 -0.17
N PHE A 30 -1.25 0.68 1.05
CA PHE A 30 -2.25 0.49 2.09
C PHE A 30 -1.66 0.74 3.49
N TRP A 31 -2.55 0.85 4.48
CA TRP A 31 -2.21 1.02 5.90
C TRP A 31 -2.79 -0.11 6.74
N TYR A 32 -2.15 -0.45 7.85
CA TYR A 32 -2.63 -1.55 8.69
C TYR A 32 -4.01 -1.31 9.29
N ASP A 33 -4.32 -0.05 9.63
CA ASP A 33 -5.59 0.36 10.21
C ASP A 33 -6.79 0.24 9.27
N GLU A 34 -6.56 0.08 7.96
CA GLU A 34 -7.61 -0.18 6.97
C GLU A 34 -8.14 -1.62 7.02
N PHE A 35 -7.46 -2.53 7.73
CA PHE A 35 -7.80 -3.94 7.76
C PHE A 35 -8.29 -4.40 9.15
N PRO A 36 -9.52 -4.96 9.25
CA PRO A 36 -10.06 -5.44 10.53
C PRO A 36 -9.53 -6.82 10.94
N SER A 37 -8.72 -7.48 10.11
CA SER A 37 -8.26 -8.86 10.29
C SER A 37 -6.75 -8.98 10.07
N ILE A 38 -6.15 -9.99 10.69
CA ILE A 38 -4.75 -10.37 10.46
C ILE A 38 -4.52 -10.93 9.05
N PHE A 39 -5.58 -11.47 8.42
CA PHE A 39 -5.53 -11.97 7.05
C PHE A 39 -5.84 -10.83 6.09
N ILE A 40 -4.80 -10.07 5.76
CA ILE A 40 -4.89 -8.91 4.88
C ILE A 40 -4.63 -9.33 3.43
N GLN A 41 -5.50 -8.89 2.53
CA GLN A 41 -5.34 -9.05 1.08
C GLN A 41 -5.64 -7.73 0.41
N CYS A 42 -5.02 -7.49 -0.75
CA CYS A 42 -5.27 -6.28 -1.51
C CYS A 42 -6.75 -6.20 -1.92
N PRO A 43 -7.52 -5.19 -1.47
CA PRO A 43 -8.93 -5.03 -1.85
C PRO A 43 -9.13 -4.81 -3.35
N HIS A 44 -8.10 -4.31 -4.04
CA HIS A 44 -8.16 -3.99 -5.46
C HIS A 44 -7.98 -5.21 -6.37
N CYS A 45 -6.98 -6.05 -6.11
CA CYS A 45 -6.62 -7.17 -7.00
C CYS A 45 -6.56 -8.54 -6.31
N ARG A 46 -6.90 -8.61 -5.02
CA ARG A 46 -6.79 -9.82 -4.16
C ARG A 46 -5.38 -10.41 -4.06
N GLY A 47 -4.37 -9.67 -4.50
CA GLY A 47 -2.97 -10.03 -4.33
C GLY A 47 -2.51 -9.93 -2.88
N GLU A 48 -1.37 -10.55 -2.60
CA GLU A 48 -0.70 -10.45 -1.32
C GLU A 48 -0.24 -9.01 -1.04
N LEU A 49 -0.36 -8.60 0.22
CA LEU A 49 0.18 -7.35 0.73
C LEU A 49 1.49 -7.65 1.45
N ARG A 50 2.57 -7.00 1.02
CA ARG A 50 3.85 -7.03 1.72
C ARG A 50 4.01 -5.82 2.62
N ARG A 51 4.86 -5.95 3.63
CA ARG A 51 5.31 -4.82 4.46
C ARG A 51 6.29 -3.96 3.68
N VAL A 52 6.24 -2.66 3.95
CA VAL A 52 7.22 -1.69 3.48
C VAL A 52 8.28 -1.54 4.57
N THR A 53 9.51 -1.95 4.30
CA THR A 53 10.63 -1.86 5.25
C THR A 53 11.82 -1.16 4.60
N PRO A 54 12.88 -0.80 5.34
CA PRO A 54 14.10 -0.27 4.75
C PRO A 54 14.76 -1.22 3.75
N GLU A 55 14.68 -2.53 3.99
CA GLU A 55 15.25 -3.58 3.14
C GLU A 55 14.40 -3.82 1.89
N GLU A 56 13.08 -3.71 2.03
CA GLU A 56 12.11 -3.79 0.93
C GLU A 56 11.34 -2.48 0.82
N PRO A 57 11.97 -1.42 0.26
CA PRO A 57 11.38 -0.10 0.25
C PRO A 57 10.14 -0.03 -0.64
N PHE A 58 9.37 1.05 -0.47
CA PHE A 58 8.19 1.31 -1.27
C PHE A 58 8.57 1.44 -2.75
N ARG A 59 7.87 0.70 -3.62
CA ARG A 59 8.12 0.76 -5.07
C ARG A 59 7.42 1.97 -5.67
N HIS A 60 8.23 2.94 -6.07
CA HIS A 60 7.82 4.11 -6.83
C HIS A 60 8.05 3.90 -8.33
N ARG A 61 7.45 4.77 -9.14
CA ARG A 61 7.71 4.88 -10.59
C ARG A 61 9.15 5.29 -10.86
#